data_AF-A0A1X9Z3P2-F1
#
_entry.id   AF-A0A1X9Z3P2-F1
#
_cell.length_a   1.000
_cell.length_b   1.000
_cell.length_c   1.000
_cell.angle_alpha   90.00
_cell.angle_beta   90.00
_cell.angle_gamma   90.00
#
_symmetry.space_group_name_H-M   'P 1'
#
loop_
_entity.id
_entity.type
_entity.pdbx_description
1 polymer ?
#
loop_
_entity_poly.entity_id
_entity_poly.type
_entity_poly.pdbx_seq_one_letter_code
_entity_poly.pdbx_strand_id
1 'polypeptide(L)'
;MIDTIILRIHGYEKYKHIVKDVQNNLMDHDNYVKKFIHEGLENTSKTSVLFGDTGRVLDVQLRANINVPSSHYSILITPNPSRDFIEINFSIPKFEHSTNVLQFVDQNNLTPSHCFDKMTATLDRFFNYYFAYPPDWLDVEVNRIDLCYNQFFLSKADALRYLDEQRTLNVQHARTDTNRFQSYGTTTVQYLTDNYMFKIYHKGTEFRKNDMNKLLKNNPKDIDVHDLAEKADRILRYEITCRKGLLNYIFKQKVKDDENTVFNHHFGLISKLKNKRSNTFVGATKNPVYVNSTQKAELFIHKTIENKSFSFHLNSPWENLYSKPIDLLECFNLCFNRELFVELHAFFWKRVQRYQLGVKMGIKEIHDKIMQQHEDNKVKKKFFEVKEKDSRIGQMLLLATLSQYTDISDLKGIIPKATYYRYEKKLKELGIPRHSPDIAVVPPPLDFDMYFFYFGKYHQTFN
;
A
#
# COMPACT_ATOMS: atom_id res chain seq x y z
N MET A 1 7.86 -3.42 -6.85
CA MET A 1 7.23 -3.30 -5.52
C MET A 1 5.73 -3.54 -5.54
N ILE A 2 5.04 -3.60 -6.67
CA ILE A 2 3.59 -3.86 -6.67
C ILE A 2 3.35 -5.38 -6.66
N ASP A 3 2.42 -5.87 -5.83
CA ASP A 3 2.10 -7.30 -5.72
C ASP A 3 0.74 -7.63 -6.35
N THR A 4 -0.33 -7.02 -5.87
CA THR A 4 -1.70 -7.28 -6.33
C THR A 4 -2.38 -5.96 -6.71
N ILE A 5 -3.19 -5.97 -7.76
CA ILE A 5 -4.01 -4.83 -8.16
C ILE A 5 -5.46 -5.28 -8.37
N ILE A 6 -6.41 -4.45 -7.93
CA ILE A 6 -7.83 -4.61 -8.23
C ILE A 6 -8.31 -3.38 -8.97
N LEU A 7 -8.75 -3.59 -10.21
CA LEU A 7 -9.28 -2.58 -11.10
C LEU A 7 -10.80 -2.74 -11.22
N ARG A 8 -11.54 -1.64 -11.39
CA ARG A 8 -12.95 -1.65 -11.77
C ARG A 8 -13.13 -0.86 -13.05
N ILE A 9 -13.71 -1.49 -14.05
CA ILE A 9 -14.08 -0.86 -15.31
C ILE A 9 -15.54 -0.46 -15.19
N HIS A 10 -15.83 0.84 -15.09
CA HIS A 10 -17.17 1.40 -14.94
C HIS A 10 -17.92 1.45 -16.27
N GLY A 11 -19.25 1.32 -16.25
CA GLY A 11 -20.08 1.24 -17.45
C GLY A 11 -20.17 -0.18 -17.98
N TYR A 12 -20.81 -1.08 -17.22
CA TYR A 12 -20.93 -2.50 -17.55
C TYR A 12 -21.48 -2.71 -18.96
N GLU A 13 -22.56 -2.02 -19.33
CA GLU A 13 -23.17 -2.18 -20.66
C GLU A 13 -22.23 -1.74 -21.80
N LYS A 14 -21.42 -0.70 -21.56
CA LYS A 14 -20.39 -0.23 -22.51
C LYS A 14 -19.29 -1.27 -22.69
N TYR A 15 -18.92 -1.99 -21.63
CA TYR A 15 -17.78 -2.90 -21.60
C TYR A 15 -18.13 -4.39 -21.50
N LYS A 16 -19.40 -4.77 -21.72
CA LYS A 16 -19.82 -6.18 -21.62
C LYS A 16 -19.13 -7.10 -22.63
N HIS A 17 -18.53 -6.55 -23.70
CA HIS A 17 -17.68 -7.32 -24.61
C HIS A 17 -16.43 -7.85 -23.92
N ILE A 18 -15.86 -7.17 -22.92
CA ILE A 18 -14.71 -7.67 -22.15
C ILE A 18 -15.03 -9.03 -21.53
N VAL A 19 -16.25 -9.20 -21.01
CA VAL A 19 -16.71 -10.49 -20.47
C VAL A 19 -16.77 -11.57 -21.57
N LYS A 20 -17.17 -11.19 -22.79
CA LYS A 20 -17.24 -12.09 -23.94
C LYS A 20 -15.86 -12.41 -24.52
N ASP A 21 -14.96 -11.44 -24.62
CA ASP A 21 -13.59 -11.62 -25.11
C ASP A 21 -12.83 -12.59 -24.21
N VAL A 22 -12.98 -12.43 -22.88
CA VAL A 22 -12.46 -13.37 -21.88
C VAL A 22 -13.07 -14.75 -22.07
N GLN A 23 -14.39 -14.82 -22.30
CA GLN A 23 -15.05 -16.10 -22.56
C GLN A 23 -14.52 -16.74 -23.83
N ASN A 24 -14.37 -16.02 -24.93
CA ASN A 24 -14.04 -16.58 -26.24
C ASN A 24 -12.54 -16.88 -26.43
N ASN A 25 -11.66 -15.98 -25.98
CA ASN A 25 -10.20 -16.10 -26.17
C ASN A 25 -9.53 -17.06 -25.16
N LEU A 26 -10.20 -17.39 -24.04
CA LEU A 26 -9.70 -18.34 -23.05
C LEU A 26 -10.33 -19.75 -23.17
N MET A 27 -11.25 -19.97 -24.12
CA MET A 27 -11.90 -21.28 -24.33
C MET A 27 -10.96 -22.37 -24.86
N ASP A 28 -9.76 -22.03 -25.34
CA ASP A 28 -8.75 -23.02 -25.76
C ASP A 28 -7.80 -23.46 -24.64
N HIS A 29 -7.94 -22.92 -23.41
CA HIS A 29 -7.06 -23.26 -22.28
C HIS A 29 -7.84 -23.45 -20.97
N ASP A 30 -8.24 -24.69 -20.65
CA ASP A 30 -8.57 -25.38 -19.37
C ASP A 30 -8.84 -24.62 -18.03
N ASN A 31 -9.06 -23.30 -17.97
CA ASN A 31 -9.00 -22.53 -16.73
C ASN A 31 -10.01 -21.37 -16.65
N TYR A 32 -11.31 -21.66 -16.66
CA TYR A 32 -12.32 -20.61 -16.48
C TYR A 32 -13.40 -20.90 -15.41
N VAL A 33 -13.76 -19.84 -14.65
CA VAL A 33 -14.81 -19.78 -13.61
C VAL A 33 -15.90 -18.81 -14.07
N LYS A 34 -17.16 -19.26 -14.10
CA LYS A 34 -18.31 -18.42 -14.46
C LYS A 34 -19.10 -18.05 -13.19
N LYS A 35 -19.33 -16.75 -12.95
CA LYS A 35 -20.22 -16.23 -11.91
C LYS A 35 -21.35 -15.46 -12.59
N PHE A 36 -22.59 -15.83 -12.32
CA PHE A 36 -23.75 -15.02 -12.67
C PHE A 36 -24.51 -14.65 -11.41
N ILE A 37 -24.94 -13.40 -11.35
CA ILE A 37 -25.96 -12.93 -10.41
C ILE A 37 -27.18 -12.63 -11.28
N HIS A 38 -28.28 -13.33 -11.03
CA HIS A 38 -29.58 -13.00 -11.63
C HIS A 38 -30.51 -12.63 -10.49
N GLU A 39 -31.02 -11.40 -10.53
CA GLU A 39 -32.12 -10.97 -9.66
C GLU A 39 -33.42 -11.24 -10.41
N GLY A 40 -34.15 -12.27 -9.97
CA GLY A 40 -35.49 -12.56 -10.47
C GLY A 40 -35.87 -14.04 -10.46
N LEU A 41 -36.66 -14.41 -9.45
CA LEU A 41 -37.59 -15.55 -9.38
C LEU A 41 -37.04 -16.98 -9.11
N GLU A 42 -37.58 -17.52 -8.01
CA GLU A 42 -37.67 -18.90 -7.52
C GLU A 42 -36.40 -19.71 -7.17
N ASN A 43 -36.34 -20.05 -5.88
CA ASN A 43 -35.27 -20.72 -5.13
C ASN A 43 -35.03 -22.17 -5.56
N THR A 44 -34.31 -22.41 -6.66
CA THR A 44 -33.62 -23.70 -6.87
C THR A 44 -32.22 -23.50 -7.45
N SER A 45 -31.43 -22.58 -6.88
CA SER A 45 -29.99 -22.52 -7.16
C SER A 45 -29.20 -23.27 -6.08
N LYS A 46 -28.64 -24.43 -6.46
CA LYS A 46 -27.56 -25.04 -5.69
C LYS A 46 -26.24 -24.40 -6.11
N THR A 47 -25.63 -23.62 -5.22
CA THR A 47 -24.25 -23.16 -5.38
C THR A 47 -23.34 -24.35 -5.14
N SER A 48 -22.31 -24.57 -5.96
CA SER A 48 -21.30 -25.57 -5.64
C SER A 48 -19.90 -25.11 -6.01
N VAL A 49 -18.91 -25.43 -5.17
CA VAL A 49 -17.48 -25.20 -5.42
C VAL A 49 -16.89 -26.47 -6.01
N LEU A 50 -16.33 -26.37 -7.22
CA LEU A 50 -15.61 -27.45 -7.88
C LEU A 50 -14.11 -27.24 -7.73
N PHE A 51 -13.44 -28.23 -7.16
CA PHE A 51 -12.00 -28.24 -6.99
C PHE A 51 -11.33 -28.78 -8.26
N GLY A 52 -10.61 -27.93 -8.98
CA GLY A 52 -9.99 -28.25 -10.29
C GLY A 52 -8.91 -29.34 -10.25
N ASP A 53 -8.47 -29.76 -9.07
CA ASP A 53 -7.51 -30.85 -8.88
C ASP A 53 -8.15 -32.20 -8.52
N THR A 54 -9.41 -32.22 -8.06
CA THR A 54 -10.08 -33.42 -7.53
C THR A 54 -11.45 -33.71 -8.12
N GLY A 55 -12.02 -32.78 -8.89
CA GLY A 55 -13.36 -32.95 -9.50
C GLY A 55 -14.51 -32.95 -8.47
N ARG A 56 -14.24 -32.63 -7.20
CA ARG A 56 -15.24 -32.68 -6.13
C ARG A 56 -16.09 -31.41 -6.13
N VAL A 57 -17.42 -31.60 -6.09
CA VAL A 57 -18.43 -30.54 -6.06
C VAL A 57 -18.93 -30.37 -4.61
N LEU A 58 -18.83 -29.17 -4.05
CA LEU A 58 -19.20 -28.88 -2.66
C LEU A 58 -20.32 -27.84 -2.62
N ASP A 59 -21.53 -28.25 -2.23
CA ASP A 59 -22.68 -27.35 -2.16
C ASP A 59 -22.47 -26.23 -1.12
N VAL A 60 -22.52 -24.98 -1.55
CA VAL A 60 -22.31 -23.80 -0.69
C VAL A 60 -23.65 -23.14 -0.40
N GLN A 61 -24.15 -23.29 0.83
CA GLN A 61 -25.28 -22.49 1.29
C GLN A 61 -24.90 -21.01 1.33
N LEU A 62 -25.73 -20.17 0.70
CA LEU A 62 -25.65 -18.72 0.62
C LEU A 62 -25.35 -18.07 1.99
N ARG A 63 -24.10 -17.66 2.20
CA ARG A 63 -23.62 -16.55 3.06
C ARG A 63 -22.09 -16.57 3.09
N ALA A 64 -21.40 -15.85 2.20
CA ALA A 64 -20.03 -15.38 2.49
C ALA A 64 -19.51 -14.39 1.44
N ASN A 65 -18.94 -13.29 1.93
CA ASN A 65 -17.88 -12.55 1.25
C ASN A 65 -16.73 -13.53 0.91
N ILE A 66 -16.68 -14.07 -0.31
CA ILE A 66 -15.51 -14.86 -0.76
C ILE A 66 -14.41 -13.86 -1.10
N ASN A 67 -13.53 -13.65 -0.12
CA ASN A 67 -12.31 -12.87 -0.25
C ASN A 67 -11.29 -13.76 -0.99
N VAL A 68 -10.97 -13.45 -2.25
CA VAL A 68 -9.98 -14.22 -3.02
C VAL A 68 -8.57 -13.82 -2.56
N PRO A 69 -7.77 -14.74 -2.00
CA PRO A 69 -6.42 -14.44 -1.52
C PRO A 69 -5.46 -14.17 -2.69
N SER A 70 -4.39 -13.40 -2.45
CA SER A 70 -3.30 -13.11 -3.41
C SER A 70 -2.54 -14.36 -3.89
N SER A 71 -2.83 -15.52 -3.32
CA SER A 71 -2.32 -16.83 -3.73
C SER A 71 -2.98 -17.41 -4.99
N HIS A 72 -3.97 -16.75 -5.59
CA HIS A 72 -4.53 -17.20 -6.86
C HIS A 72 -3.57 -16.91 -8.04
N TYR A 73 -3.46 -17.83 -9.01
CA TYR A 73 -2.61 -17.68 -10.21
C TYR A 73 -3.37 -17.06 -11.38
N SER A 74 -4.69 -17.24 -11.42
CA SER A 74 -5.56 -16.75 -12.47
C SER A 74 -5.90 -15.27 -12.29
N ILE A 75 -6.12 -14.59 -13.42
CA ILE A 75 -6.78 -13.28 -13.46
C ILE A 75 -8.26 -13.50 -13.15
N LEU A 76 -8.78 -12.87 -12.10
CA LEU A 76 -10.18 -12.95 -11.73
C LEU A 76 -10.96 -11.79 -12.35
N ILE A 77 -12.00 -12.11 -13.11
CA ILE A 77 -12.88 -11.13 -13.73
C ILE A 77 -14.30 -11.35 -13.21
N THR A 78 -14.83 -10.34 -12.50
CA THR A 78 -16.12 -10.40 -11.83
C THR A 78 -17.04 -9.32 -12.39
N PRO A 79 -17.97 -9.66 -13.30
CA PRO A 79 -18.99 -8.72 -13.75
C PRO A 79 -19.95 -8.37 -12.61
N ASN A 80 -20.31 -7.10 -12.48
CA ASN A 80 -21.26 -6.61 -11.49
C ASN A 80 -22.26 -5.62 -12.14
N PRO A 81 -23.27 -6.13 -12.86
CA PRO A 81 -24.22 -5.29 -13.61
C PRO A 81 -25.01 -4.34 -12.72
N SER A 82 -25.39 -4.76 -11.51
CA SER A 82 -26.18 -3.94 -10.58
C SER A 82 -25.41 -2.73 -10.03
N ARG A 83 -24.08 -2.82 -9.97
CA ARG A 83 -23.21 -1.72 -9.56
C ARG A 83 -22.50 -1.06 -10.75
N ASP A 84 -22.87 -1.43 -11.96
CA ASP A 84 -22.38 -0.87 -13.22
C ASP A 84 -20.84 -0.93 -13.41
N PHE A 85 -20.22 -2.07 -13.05
CA PHE A 85 -18.80 -2.27 -13.33
C PHE A 85 -18.39 -3.72 -13.59
N ILE A 86 -17.18 -3.91 -14.11
CA ILE A 86 -16.46 -5.19 -14.18
C ILE A 86 -15.22 -5.08 -13.29
N GLU A 87 -15.07 -5.96 -12.31
CA GLU A 87 -13.89 -5.97 -11.42
C GLU A 87 -12.84 -6.97 -11.91
N ILE A 88 -11.60 -6.52 -12.06
CA ILE A 88 -10.45 -7.33 -12.46
C ILE A 88 -9.48 -7.37 -11.28
N ASN A 89 -9.08 -8.56 -10.84
CA ASN A 89 -8.15 -8.77 -9.72
C ASN A 89 -7.06 -9.75 -10.11
N PHE A 90 -5.79 -9.33 -10.01
CA PHE A 90 -4.66 -10.20 -10.29
C PHE A 90 -3.37 -9.72 -9.61
N SER A 91 -2.40 -10.63 -9.53
CA SER A 91 -1.05 -10.35 -9.04
C SER A 91 -0.13 -9.98 -10.21
N ILE A 92 0.44 -8.77 -10.17
CA ILE A 92 1.34 -8.28 -11.23
C ILE A 92 2.59 -9.16 -11.33
N PRO A 93 3.30 -9.53 -10.24
CA PRO A 93 4.43 -10.44 -10.34
C PRO A 93 4.07 -11.83 -10.89
N LYS A 94 2.88 -12.37 -10.61
CA LYS A 94 2.46 -13.66 -11.21
C LYS A 94 2.19 -13.51 -12.70
N PHE A 95 1.64 -12.38 -13.13
CA PHE A 95 1.47 -12.09 -14.55
C PHE A 95 2.83 -11.95 -15.27
N GLU A 96 3.73 -11.16 -14.70
CA GLU A 96 5.04 -10.83 -15.30
C GLU A 96 6.09 -11.93 -15.13
N HIS A 97 6.00 -12.76 -14.10
CA HIS A 97 7.05 -13.70 -13.71
C HIS A 97 6.53 -15.08 -13.34
N SER A 98 5.23 -15.36 -13.48
CA SER A 98 4.61 -16.64 -13.13
C SER A 98 4.69 -17.02 -11.63
N THR A 99 5.25 -16.15 -10.79
CA THR A 99 5.32 -16.36 -9.34
C THR A 99 5.28 -15.01 -8.62
N ASN A 100 4.71 -14.99 -7.43
CA ASN A 100 4.76 -13.84 -6.54
C ASN A 100 5.97 -13.88 -5.61
N VAL A 101 6.85 -14.91 -5.64
CA VAL A 101 8.11 -14.88 -4.88
C VAL A 101 9.01 -13.77 -5.40
N LEU A 102 9.07 -13.64 -6.73
CA LEU A 102 9.68 -12.51 -7.42
C LEU A 102 8.83 -11.25 -7.19
N GLN A 103 9.50 -10.11 -7.08
CA GLN A 103 8.89 -8.80 -6.94
C GLN A 103 8.91 -8.06 -8.27
N PHE A 104 7.86 -7.26 -8.52
CA PHE A 104 7.76 -6.39 -9.68
C PHE A 104 8.67 -5.15 -9.55
N VAL A 105 9.99 -5.33 -9.61
CA VAL A 105 11.00 -4.26 -9.51
C VAL A 105 11.85 -4.22 -10.78
N ASP A 106 12.71 -3.21 -10.89
CA ASP A 106 13.63 -3.04 -12.00
C ASP A 106 15.04 -2.88 -11.45
N GLN A 107 15.99 -3.65 -11.99
CA GLN A 107 17.38 -3.64 -11.51
C GLN A 107 18.08 -2.32 -11.80
N ASN A 108 17.70 -1.64 -12.88
CA ASN A 108 18.37 -0.42 -13.34
C ASN A 108 17.77 0.84 -12.70
N ASN A 109 16.50 0.80 -12.29
CA ASN A 109 15.82 1.95 -11.73
C ASN A 109 14.77 1.57 -10.66
N LEU A 110 15.16 1.73 -9.40
CA LEU A 110 14.32 1.42 -8.23
C LEU A 110 13.44 2.58 -7.77
N THR A 111 13.39 3.69 -8.52
CA THR A 111 12.57 4.84 -8.12
C THR A 111 11.09 4.52 -8.15
N PRO A 112 10.28 5.08 -7.24
CA PRO A 112 8.83 4.87 -7.24
C PRO A 112 8.17 5.36 -8.54
N SER A 113 8.68 6.45 -9.13
CA SER A 113 8.20 6.95 -10.42
C SER A 113 8.38 5.93 -11.55
N HIS A 114 9.55 5.30 -11.64
CA HIS A 114 9.78 4.24 -12.64
C HIS A 114 8.91 3.01 -12.39
N CYS A 115 8.71 2.62 -11.12
CA CYS A 115 7.81 1.52 -10.77
C CYS A 115 6.36 1.81 -11.20
N PHE A 116 5.91 3.07 -11.09
CA PHE A 116 4.60 3.50 -11.59
C PHE A 116 4.53 3.43 -13.12
N ASP A 117 5.54 3.92 -13.83
CA ASP A 117 5.58 3.87 -15.30
C ASP A 117 5.56 2.44 -15.82
N LYS A 118 6.33 1.55 -15.18
CA LYS A 118 6.35 0.12 -15.48
C LYS A 118 4.98 -0.53 -15.24
N MET A 119 4.31 -0.19 -14.13
CA MET A 119 2.94 -0.66 -13.85
C MET A 119 1.97 -0.24 -14.96
N THR A 120 2.00 1.03 -15.34
CA THR A 120 1.14 1.58 -16.39
C THR A 120 1.38 0.90 -17.72
N ALA A 121 2.64 0.67 -18.11
CA ALA A 121 3.00 -0.10 -19.31
C ALA A 121 2.53 -1.56 -19.25
N THR A 122 2.65 -2.22 -18.09
CA THR A 122 2.12 -3.58 -17.88
C THR A 122 0.60 -3.61 -18.04
N LEU A 123 -0.12 -2.63 -17.49
CA LEU A 123 -1.58 -2.54 -17.61
C LEU A 123 -2.00 -2.29 -19.07
N ASP A 124 -1.31 -1.38 -19.77
CA ASP A 124 -1.56 -1.12 -21.19
C ASP A 124 -1.40 -2.41 -22.02
N ARG A 125 -0.27 -3.11 -21.86
CA ARG A 125 -0.04 -4.41 -22.51
C ARG A 125 -1.11 -5.44 -22.14
N PHE A 126 -1.49 -5.51 -20.87
CA PHE A 126 -2.55 -6.42 -20.43
C PHE A 126 -3.87 -6.13 -21.15
N PHE A 127 -4.32 -4.86 -21.17
CA PHE A 127 -5.58 -4.49 -21.80
C PHE A 127 -5.54 -4.71 -23.32
N ASN A 128 -4.45 -4.33 -23.99
CA ASN A 128 -4.29 -4.47 -25.44
C ASN A 128 -4.12 -5.93 -25.89
N TYR A 129 -3.55 -6.79 -25.04
CA TYR A 129 -3.34 -8.20 -25.37
C TYR A 129 -4.62 -9.04 -25.21
N TYR A 130 -5.37 -8.84 -24.12
CA TYR A 130 -6.50 -9.71 -23.78
C TYR A 130 -7.86 -9.24 -24.32
N PHE A 131 -8.00 -7.96 -24.70
CA PHE A 131 -9.27 -7.40 -25.13
C PHE A 131 -9.15 -6.84 -26.54
N ALA A 132 -10.09 -7.22 -27.42
CA ALA A 132 -10.13 -6.71 -28.79
C ALA A 132 -10.36 -5.20 -28.80
N TYR A 133 -11.10 -4.71 -27.80
CA TYR A 133 -11.35 -3.30 -27.55
C TYR A 133 -11.03 -2.98 -26.10
N PRO A 134 -9.83 -2.42 -25.81
CA PRO A 134 -9.42 -2.09 -24.45
C PRO A 134 -10.34 -1.00 -23.86
N PRO A 135 -10.56 -0.99 -22.54
CA PRO A 135 -11.35 0.04 -21.89
C PRO A 135 -10.67 1.41 -21.91
N ASP A 136 -11.46 2.48 -21.93
CA ASP A 136 -10.95 3.84 -21.71
C ASP A 136 -10.43 3.96 -20.28
N TRP A 137 -9.23 4.50 -20.10
CA TRP A 137 -8.61 4.69 -18.80
C TRP A 137 -9.40 5.63 -17.89
N LEU A 138 -10.23 6.53 -18.46
CA LEU A 138 -11.18 7.34 -17.71
C LEU A 138 -12.23 6.49 -16.98
N ASP A 139 -12.50 5.28 -17.46
CA ASP A 139 -13.47 4.35 -16.87
C ASP A 139 -12.81 3.28 -15.97
N VAL A 140 -11.48 3.24 -15.88
CA VAL A 140 -10.75 2.23 -15.09
C VAL A 140 -10.34 2.80 -13.73
N GLU A 141 -11.07 2.43 -12.68
CA GLU A 141 -10.76 2.75 -11.27
C GLU A 141 -9.74 1.78 -10.67
N VAL A 142 -8.70 2.30 -10.03
CA VAL A 142 -7.80 1.58 -9.12
C VAL A 142 -8.47 1.46 -7.74
N ASN A 143 -9.20 0.38 -7.53
CA ASN A 143 -9.94 0.13 -6.29
C ASN A 143 -9.04 -0.37 -5.14
N ARG A 144 -7.99 -1.13 -5.47
CA ARG A 144 -6.96 -1.59 -4.52
C ARG A 144 -5.61 -1.77 -5.22
N ILE A 145 -4.54 -1.41 -4.53
CA ILE A 145 -3.18 -1.74 -4.92
C ILE A 145 -2.40 -2.20 -3.70
N ASP A 146 -1.64 -3.29 -3.85
CA ASP A 146 -0.81 -3.83 -2.79
C ASP A 146 0.65 -3.60 -3.11
N LEU A 147 1.40 -3.01 -2.18
CA LEU A 147 2.85 -2.84 -2.29
C LEU A 147 3.55 -3.87 -1.41
N CYS A 148 4.67 -4.41 -1.87
CA CYS A 148 5.48 -5.38 -1.16
C CYS A 148 6.98 -5.09 -1.22
N TYR A 149 7.68 -5.61 -0.21
CA TYR A 149 9.15 -5.64 -0.09
C TYR A 149 9.60 -6.98 0.47
N ASN A 150 10.55 -7.67 -0.20
CA ASN A 150 11.17 -8.89 0.29
C ASN A 150 12.49 -8.54 0.99
N GLN A 151 12.54 -8.77 2.30
CA GLN A 151 13.78 -8.68 3.06
C GLN A 151 14.44 -10.06 3.16
N PHE A 152 15.71 -10.15 2.78
CA PHE A 152 16.47 -11.41 2.73
C PHE A 152 17.32 -11.63 3.96
N PHE A 153 17.18 -12.81 4.55
CA PHE A 153 17.98 -13.29 5.67
C PHE A 153 19.00 -14.33 5.20
N LEU A 154 19.98 -14.64 6.06
CA LEU A 154 20.97 -15.67 5.76
C LEU A 154 20.33 -17.06 5.75
N SER A 155 19.35 -17.29 6.63
CA SER A 155 18.68 -18.58 6.80
C SER A 155 17.20 -18.41 7.12
N LYS A 156 16.45 -19.51 6.94
CA LYS A 156 15.04 -19.61 7.37
C LYS A 156 14.86 -19.43 8.87
N ALA A 157 15.79 -19.99 9.65
CA ALA A 157 15.77 -19.86 11.10
C ALA A 157 15.90 -18.39 11.51
N ASP A 158 16.78 -17.63 10.87
CA ASP A 158 16.93 -16.20 11.12
C ASP A 158 15.69 -15.41 10.73
N ALA A 159 15.11 -15.67 9.56
CA ALA A 159 13.88 -15.01 9.12
C ALA A 159 12.72 -15.24 10.12
N LEU A 160 12.51 -16.49 10.56
CA LEU A 160 11.45 -16.82 11.51
C LEU A 160 11.71 -16.23 12.90
N ARG A 161 12.95 -16.32 13.41
CA ARG A 161 13.35 -15.71 14.68
C ARG A 161 13.16 -14.19 14.66
N TYR A 162 13.55 -13.53 13.57
CA TYR A 162 13.33 -12.10 13.39
C TYR A 162 11.84 -11.76 13.37
N LEU A 163 11.00 -12.55 12.70
CA LEU A 163 9.55 -12.35 12.67
C LEU A 163 8.90 -12.53 14.05
N ASP A 164 9.37 -13.48 14.86
CA ASP A 164 8.91 -13.69 16.23
C ASP A 164 9.21 -12.48 17.10
N GLU A 165 10.40 -11.89 16.98
CA GLU A 165 10.76 -10.66 17.67
C GLU A 165 9.96 -9.46 17.17
N GLN A 166 9.66 -9.37 15.87
CA GLN A 166 8.75 -8.33 15.36
C GLN A 166 7.34 -8.42 15.95
N ARG A 167 6.89 -9.59 16.41
CA ARG A 167 5.61 -9.71 17.12
C ARG A 167 5.63 -8.98 18.45
N THR A 168 6.75 -8.98 19.17
CA THR A 168 6.85 -8.35 20.49
C THR A 168 6.68 -6.82 20.39
N LEU A 169 7.22 -6.20 19.33
CA LEU A 169 7.00 -4.78 19.02
C LEU A 169 5.51 -4.43 18.87
N ASN A 170 4.70 -5.35 18.33
CA ASN A 170 3.28 -5.09 18.08
C ASN A 170 2.46 -5.07 19.36
N VAL A 171 2.78 -5.94 20.33
CA VAL A 171 2.11 -5.97 21.63
C VAL A 171 2.22 -4.61 22.33
N GLN A 172 3.36 -3.92 22.17
CA GLN A 172 3.59 -2.60 22.77
C GLN A 172 2.80 -1.45 22.11
N HIS A 173 2.39 -1.62 20.85
CA HIS A 173 1.71 -0.58 20.06
C HIS A 173 0.20 -0.76 19.94
N ALA A 174 -0.37 -1.85 20.46
CA ALA A 174 -1.80 -2.15 20.46
C ALA A 174 -2.63 -1.34 21.47
N ARG A 175 -2.33 -0.05 21.65
CA ARG A 175 -3.12 0.85 22.53
C ARG A 175 -4.32 1.41 21.78
N THR A 176 -5.39 0.63 21.64
CA THR A 176 -6.84 1.02 21.65
C THR A 176 -7.71 -0.02 20.94
N ASP A 177 -8.90 -0.29 21.51
CA ASP A 177 -9.84 -1.38 21.21
C ASP A 177 -10.42 -1.45 19.77
N THR A 178 -10.08 -0.52 18.87
CA THR A 178 -10.60 -0.50 17.50
C THR A 178 -9.65 -1.07 16.44
N ASN A 179 -8.33 -1.01 16.64
CA ASN A 179 -7.36 -1.61 15.72
C ASN A 179 -7.06 -3.04 16.15
N ARG A 180 -7.83 -3.99 15.63
CA ARG A 180 -7.66 -5.43 15.94
C ARG A 180 -6.43 -5.97 15.24
N PHE A 181 -5.33 -6.09 15.98
CA PHE A 181 -4.20 -6.92 15.57
C PHE A 181 -4.63 -8.39 15.61
N GLN A 182 -4.41 -9.11 14.52
CA GLN A 182 -4.69 -10.54 14.43
C GLN A 182 -3.39 -11.26 14.10
N SER A 183 -2.86 -12.04 15.04
CA SER A 183 -1.80 -13.00 14.75
C SER A 183 -2.41 -14.18 14.00
N TYR A 184 -2.18 -14.24 12.68
CA TYR A 184 -2.53 -15.41 11.89
C TYR A 184 -1.38 -16.44 11.98
N GLY A 185 -1.39 -17.23 13.05
CA GLY A 185 -0.42 -18.29 13.28
C GLY A 185 0.99 -17.79 13.62
N THR A 186 1.99 -18.67 13.45
CA THR A 186 3.41 -18.44 13.80
C THR A 186 4.25 -17.95 12.62
N THR A 187 3.63 -17.52 11.52
CA THR A 187 4.36 -17.11 10.29
C THR A 187 3.91 -15.78 9.72
N THR A 188 3.01 -15.07 10.39
CA THR A 188 2.47 -13.80 9.93
C THR A 188 2.19 -12.84 11.09
N VAL A 189 2.67 -11.62 10.94
CA VAL A 189 2.26 -10.44 11.69
C VAL A 189 1.28 -9.66 10.81
N GLN A 190 0.13 -9.26 11.35
CA GLN A 190 -0.83 -8.43 10.62
C GLN A 190 -1.34 -7.28 11.48
N TYR A 191 -1.32 -6.09 10.89
CA TYR A 191 -1.93 -4.88 11.40
C TYR A 191 -3.05 -4.45 10.47
N LEU A 192 -4.26 -4.29 11.02
CA LEU A 192 -5.44 -3.86 10.30
C LEU A 192 -5.91 -2.51 10.84
N THR A 193 -6.17 -1.58 9.94
CA THR A 193 -6.85 -0.32 10.20
C THR A 193 -8.03 -0.18 9.23
N ASP A 194 -8.88 0.81 9.44
CA ASP A 194 -9.97 1.13 8.52
C ASP A 194 -9.48 1.48 7.10
N ASN A 195 -8.27 2.03 6.99
CA ASN A 195 -7.73 2.56 5.75
C ASN A 195 -6.86 1.56 4.97
N TYR A 196 -6.12 0.71 5.69
CA TYR A 196 -5.18 -0.24 5.10
C TYR A 196 -4.91 -1.43 6.01
N MET A 197 -4.35 -2.47 5.41
CA MET A 197 -3.82 -3.65 6.08
C MET A 197 -2.32 -3.73 5.81
N PHE A 198 -1.51 -3.96 6.84
CA PHE A 198 -0.07 -4.17 6.72
C PHE A 198 0.27 -5.55 7.26
N LYS A 199 1.07 -6.31 6.53
CA LYS A 199 1.47 -7.68 6.88
C LYS A 199 2.99 -7.82 6.80
N ILE A 200 3.52 -8.64 7.68
CA ILE A 200 4.87 -9.19 7.58
C ILE A 200 4.74 -10.69 7.70
N TYR A 201 5.20 -11.43 6.71
CA TYR A 201 5.05 -12.89 6.71
C TYR A 201 6.25 -13.60 6.11
N HIS A 202 6.46 -14.83 6.56
CA HIS A 202 7.49 -15.69 6.03
C HIS A 202 7.09 -16.23 4.65
N LYS A 203 7.77 -15.76 3.59
CA LYS A 203 7.35 -16.01 2.20
C LYS A 203 7.53 -17.47 1.81
N GLY A 204 8.55 -18.16 2.31
CA GLY A 204 8.77 -19.58 2.00
C GLY A 204 7.66 -20.49 2.51
N THR A 205 7.15 -20.24 3.72
CA THR A 205 6.01 -21.02 4.25
C THR A 205 4.75 -20.77 3.44
N GLU A 206 4.49 -19.52 3.07
CA GLU A 206 3.35 -19.14 2.24
C GLU A 206 3.44 -19.75 0.83
N PHE A 207 4.60 -19.66 0.19
CA PHE A 207 4.87 -20.20 -1.13
C PHE A 207 4.67 -21.73 -1.18
N ARG A 208 5.29 -22.47 -0.26
CA ARG A 208 5.16 -23.94 -0.19
C ARG A 208 3.71 -24.38 0.00
N LYS A 209 2.95 -23.64 0.83
CA LYS A 209 1.55 -23.96 1.12
C LYS A 209 0.63 -23.70 -0.08
N ASN A 210 0.81 -22.58 -0.76
CA ASN A 210 -0.21 -22.06 -1.66
C ASN A 210 0.16 -22.09 -3.15
N ASP A 211 1.44 -21.92 -3.47
CA ASP A 211 1.91 -21.56 -4.81
C ASP A 211 2.84 -22.64 -5.42
N MET A 212 3.68 -23.31 -4.63
CA MET A 212 4.66 -24.30 -5.10
C MET A 212 4.05 -25.42 -5.94
N ASN A 213 2.98 -26.06 -5.45
CA ASN A 213 2.31 -27.15 -6.18
C ASN A 213 1.65 -26.67 -7.48
N LYS A 214 1.23 -25.40 -7.55
CA LYS A 214 0.65 -24.83 -8.76
C LYS A 214 1.73 -24.58 -9.81
N LEU A 215 2.87 -24.05 -9.38
CA LEU A 215 4.01 -23.81 -10.27
C LEU A 215 4.59 -25.12 -10.80
N LEU A 216 4.68 -26.18 -9.97
CA LEU A 216 5.11 -27.51 -10.42
C LEU A 216 4.18 -28.11 -11.49
N LYS A 217 2.88 -27.82 -11.43
CA LYS A 217 1.90 -28.28 -12.43
C LYS A 217 1.95 -27.45 -13.71
N ASN A 218 2.20 -26.15 -13.61
CA ASN A 218 2.22 -25.22 -14.73
C ASN A 218 3.33 -24.17 -14.54
N ASN A 219 4.47 -24.40 -15.18
CA ASN A 219 5.66 -23.57 -15.10
C ASN A 219 6.01 -22.96 -16.48
N PRO A 220 5.23 -22.00 -16.98
CA PRO A 220 5.37 -21.52 -18.36
C PRO A 220 6.69 -20.78 -18.63
N LYS A 221 7.47 -20.46 -17.59
CA LYS A 221 8.75 -19.76 -17.68
C LYS A 221 9.95 -20.63 -17.27
N ASP A 222 9.73 -21.94 -17.13
CA ASP A 222 10.76 -22.92 -16.77
C ASP A 222 11.62 -22.49 -15.55
N ILE A 223 10.96 -21.93 -14.54
CA ILE A 223 11.61 -21.46 -13.31
C ILE A 223 11.99 -22.67 -12.47
N ASP A 224 13.22 -22.73 -11.97
CA ASP A 224 13.60 -23.74 -10.98
C ASP A 224 12.81 -23.53 -9.68
N VAL A 225 11.76 -24.33 -9.50
CA VAL A 225 10.82 -24.22 -8.37
C VAL A 225 11.50 -24.56 -7.04
N HIS A 226 12.52 -25.43 -7.04
CA HIS A 226 13.24 -25.82 -5.84
C HIS A 226 14.20 -24.72 -5.38
N ASP A 227 14.98 -24.16 -6.31
CA ASP A 227 15.81 -22.96 -6.08
C ASP A 227 14.95 -21.78 -5.58
N LEU A 228 13.77 -21.58 -6.20
CA LEU A 228 12.84 -20.54 -5.79
C LEU A 228 12.31 -20.76 -4.37
N ALA A 229 11.96 -21.99 -4.00
CA ALA A 229 11.48 -22.34 -2.66
C ALA A 229 12.56 -22.17 -1.59
N GLU A 230 13.80 -22.55 -1.89
CA GLU A 230 14.94 -22.38 -0.98
C GLU A 230 15.21 -20.90 -0.71
N LYS A 231 15.19 -20.06 -1.75
CA LYS A 231 15.35 -18.62 -1.61
C LYS A 231 14.16 -17.98 -0.88
N ALA A 232 12.93 -18.41 -1.18
CA ALA A 232 11.73 -17.93 -0.49
C ALA A 232 11.75 -18.22 1.02
N ASP A 233 12.32 -19.35 1.44
CA ASP A 233 12.53 -19.71 2.85
C ASP A 233 13.47 -18.75 3.60
N ARG A 234 14.15 -17.83 2.90
CA ARG A 234 15.01 -16.82 3.53
C ARG A 234 14.35 -15.43 3.55
N ILE A 235 13.08 -15.32 3.17
CA ILE A 235 12.42 -14.03 2.95
C ILE A 235 11.34 -13.77 4.00
N LEU A 236 11.42 -12.58 4.61
CA LEU A 236 10.24 -11.92 5.18
C LEU A 236 9.69 -10.92 4.17
N ARG A 237 8.42 -11.09 3.81
CA ARG A 237 7.71 -10.16 2.95
C ARG A 237 6.92 -9.17 3.80
N TYR A 238 7.20 -7.90 3.59
CA TYR A 238 6.37 -6.79 4.02
C TYR A 238 5.37 -6.50 2.92
N GLU A 239 4.10 -6.33 3.27
CA GLU A 239 3.03 -6.09 2.32
C GLU A 239 2.04 -5.08 2.91
N ILE A 240 1.67 -4.07 2.14
CA ILE A 240 0.58 -3.16 2.48
C ILE A 240 -0.51 -3.24 1.43
N THR A 241 -1.75 -3.41 1.88
CA THR A 241 -2.94 -3.34 1.04
C THR A 241 -3.52 -1.94 1.12
N CYS A 242 -3.44 -1.21 0.01
CA CYS A 242 -3.91 0.16 -0.11
C CYS A 242 -5.28 0.15 -0.79
N ARG A 243 -6.33 0.42 0.00
CA ARG A 243 -7.71 0.55 -0.48
C ARG A 243 -8.10 2.01 -0.62
N LYS A 244 -9.30 2.27 -1.14
CA LYS A 244 -9.93 3.59 -1.25
C LYS A 244 -9.71 4.50 -0.03
N GLY A 245 -9.80 3.96 1.19
CA GLY A 245 -9.56 4.72 2.44
C GLY A 245 -8.15 5.30 2.54
N LEU A 246 -7.11 4.48 2.36
CA LEU A 246 -5.72 4.96 2.36
C LEU A 246 -5.42 5.89 1.18
N LEU A 247 -5.93 5.59 -0.02
CA LEU A 247 -5.74 6.46 -1.19
C LEU A 247 -6.29 7.87 -0.94
N ASN A 248 -7.51 7.96 -0.40
CA ASN A 248 -8.11 9.23 0.00
C ASN A 248 -7.29 9.93 1.10
N TYR A 249 -6.81 9.18 2.10
CA TYR A 249 -5.98 9.74 3.17
C TYR A 249 -4.69 10.36 2.63
N ILE A 250 -3.94 9.65 1.79
CA ILE A 250 -2.69 10.15 1.21
C ILE A 250 -2.96 11.37 0.32
N PHE A 251 -3.96 11.28 -0.56
CA PHE A 251 -4.35 12.40 -1.41
C PHE A 251 -4.64 13.67 -0.60
N LYS A 252 -5.49 13.55 0.43
CA LYS A 252 -5.91 14.69 1.27
C LYS A 252 -4.82 15.25 2.18
N GLN A 253 -3.73 14.53 2.42
CA GLN A 253 -2.68 14.94 3.37
C GLN A 253 -1.36 15.35 2.69
N LYS A 254 -1.17 14.96 1.42
CA LYS A 254 0.11 15.07 0.74
C LYS A 254 -0.01 15.63 -0.67
N VAL A 255 -0.95 15.12 -1.45
CA VAL A 255 -1.05 15.46 -2.88
C VAL A 255 -1.85 16.74 -3.10
N LYS A 256 -2.96 16.92 -2.36
CA LYS A 256 -3.85 18.07 -2.54
C LYS A 256 -3.19 19.43 -2.25
N ASP A 257 -2.05 19.47 -1.58
CA ASP A 257 -1.37 20.71 -1.19
C ASP A 257 -0.13 20.98 -2.06
N ASP A 258 0.15 20.13 -3.06
CA ASP A 258 1.25 20.33 -4.00
C ASP A 258 0.84 21.31 -5.10
N GLU A 259 1.34 22.54 -5.02
CA GLU A 259 1.03 23.65 -5.94
C GLU A 259 1.30 23.34 -7.41
N ASN A 260 2.14 22.34 -7.71
CA ASN A 260 2.53 21.97 -9.07
C ASN A 260 1.56 21.00 -9.74
N THR A 261 0.50 20.56 -9.04
CA THR A 261 -0.47 19.61 -9.61
C THR A 261 -1.54 20.31 -10.44
N VAL A 262 -1.97 19.65 -11.54
CA VAL A 262 -3.11 20.13 -12.35
C VAL A 262 -4.38 20.22 -11.51
N PHE A 263 -4.54 19.29 -10.56
CA PHE A 263 -5.60 19.36 -9.56
C PHE A 263 -5.61 20.72 -8.83
N ASN A 264 -4.45 21.19 -8.36
CA ASN A 264 -4.37 22.46 -7.63
C ASN A 264 -4.55 23.70 -8.51
N HIS A 265 -4.17 23.63 -9.78
CA HIS A 265 -4.55 24.65 -10.75
C HIS A 265 -6.07 24.80 -10.82
N HIS A 266 -6.79 23.69 -11.04
CA HIS A 266 -8.26 23.68 -11.11
C HIS A 266 -8.89 24.08 -9.78
N PHE A 267 -8.36 23.57 -8.67
CA PHE A 267 -8.82 23.90 -7.32
C PHE A 267 -8.67 25.41 -7.02
N GLY A 268 -7.57 26.02 -7.45
CA GLY A 268 -7.35 27.46 -7.35
C GLY A 268 -8.35 28.26 -8.18
N LEU A 269 -8.66 27.83 -9.41
CA LEU A 269 -9.69 28.45 -10.24
C LEU A 269 -11.08 28.33 -9.61
N ILE A 270 -11.45 27.16 -9.09
CA ILE A 270 -12.72 26.91 -8.38
C ILE A 270 -12.79 27.80 -7.13
N SER A 271 -11.69 27.93 -6.39
CA SER A 271 -11.61 28.81 -5.21
C SER A 271 -11.79 30.29 -5.57
N LYS A 272 -11.31 30.74 -6.74
CA LYS A 272 -11.56 32.11 -7.22
C LYS A 272 -13.03 32.35 -7.61
N LEU A 273 -13.75 31.33 -8.07
CA LEU A 273 -15.20 31.42 -8.34
C LEU A 273 -16.02 31.71 -7.06
N LYS A 274 -15.52 31.29 -5.89
CA LYS A 274 -16.08 31.62 -4.58
C LYS A 274 -16.02 33.13 -4.30
N ASN A 275 -14.85 33.74 -4.51
CA ASN A 275 -14.56 35.11 -4.06
C ASN A 275 -15.19 36.20 -4.92
N LYS A 276 -15.60 35.91 -6.17
CA LYS A 276 -16.23 36.92 -7.04
C LYS A 276 -17.53 37.50 -6.47
N ARG A 277 -18.24 36.79 -5.59
CA ARG A 277 -19.50 37.25 -4.99
C ARG A 277 -19.33 38.18 -3.77
N SER A 278 -18.22 38.11 -3.02
CA SER A 278 -18.05 38.99 -1.84
C SER A 278 -17.86 40.45 -2.24
N ASN A 279 -17.29 40.71 -3.42
CA ASN A 279 -17.02 42.06 -3.88
C ASN A 279 -18.17 42.70 -4.68
N THR A 280 -19.15 41.91 -5.15
CA THR A 280 -20.31 42.45 -5.92
C THR A 280 -21.57 42.66 -5.09
N PHE A 281 -21.63 42.15 -3.85
CA PHE A 281 -22.83 42.21 -3.00
C PHE A 281 -22.88 43.38 -2.01
N VAL A 282 -22.02 44.40 -2.15
CA VAL A 282 -22.16 45.67 -1.40
C VAL A 282 -23.28 46.56 -2.00
N GLY A 283 -23.90 46.19 -3.12
CA GLY A 283 -25.08 46.92 -3.58
C GLY A 283 -25.80 46.28 -4.75
N ALA A 284 -26.75 45.38 -4.51
CA ALA A 284 -27.91 45.16 -5.38
C ALA A 284 -28.92 44.18 -4.74
N THR A 285 -30.15 44.63 -4.65
CA THR A 285 -31.34 43.93 -4.16
C THR A 285 -31.88 42.84 -5.09
N LYS A 286 -32.39 41.77 -4.46
CA LYS A 286 -33.51 40.87 -4.83
C LYS A 286 -33.50 40.13 -6.19
N ASN A 287 -33.13 38.83 -6.08
CA ASN A 287 -33.55 37.63 -6.83
C ASN A 287 -33.31 37.55 -8.36
N PRO A 288 -32.75 36.42 -8.88
CA PRO A 288 -33.47 35.14 -8.83
C PRO A 288 -32.64 33.91 -8.43
N VAL A 289 -33.42 32.85 -8.20
CA VAL A 289 -33.08 31.45 -7.89
C VAL A 289 -32.34 30.81 -9.07
N TYR A 290 -31.04 31.01 -9.15
CA TYR A 290 -30.14 30.04 -9.76
C TYR A 290 -29.22 29.55 -8.64
N VAL A 291 -29.04 28.24 -8.52
CA VAL A 291 -27.96 27.69 -7.69
C VAL A 291 -26.66 28.15 -8.36
N ASN A 292 -26.22 29.35 -7.99
CA ASN A 292 -25.10 30.02 -8.63
C ASN A 292 -23.88 29.12 -8.52
N SER A 293 -23.09 29.05 -9.58
CA SER A 293 -21.81 28.32 -9.63
C SER A 293 -20.94 28.54 -8.39
N THR A 294 -21.04 29.71 -7.75
CA THR A 294 -20.46 30.03 -6.43
C THR A 294 -20.92 29.10 -5.30
N GLN A 295 -22.22 28.82 -5.17
CA GLN A 295 -22.74 27.87 -4.17
C GLN A 295 -22.28 26.44 -4.45
N LYS A 296 -22.23 26.03 -5.72
CA LYS A 296 -21.67 24.72 -6.09
C LYS A 296 -20.18 24.62 -5.75
N ALA A 297 -19.40 25.67 -6.04
CA ALA A 297 -17.98 25.74 -5.70
C ALA A 297 -17.76 25.71 -4.17
N GLU A 298 -18.54 26.45 -3.41
CA GLU A 298 -18.46 26.47 -1.95
C GLU A 298 -18.84 25.11 -1.33
N LEU A 299 -19.90 24.49 -1.84
CA LEU A 299 -20.31 23.14 -1.45
C LEU A 299 -19.25 22.09 -1.83
N PHE A 300 -18.61 22.25 -2.98
CA PHE A 300 -17.52 21.37 -3.41
C PHE A 300 -16.31 21.48 -2.47
N ILE A 301 -15.82 22.69 -2.23
CA ILE A 301 -14.63 22.94 -1.40
C ILE A 301 -14.87 22.44 0.04
N HIS A 302 -15.95 22.90 0.69
CA HIS A 302 -16.13 22.70 2.13
C HIS A 302 -16.84 21.40 2.49
N LYS A 303 -17.81 20.95 1.68
CA LYS A 303 -18.54 19.71 1.99
C LYS A 303 -17.97 18.51 1.29
N THR A 304 -17.40 18.67 0.10
CA THR A 304 -17.07 17.51 -0.74
C THR A 304 -15.63 17.07 -0.57
N ILE A 305 -14.64 17.96 -0.67
CA ILE A 305 -13.23 17.55 -0.54
C ILE A 305 -12.93 16.99 0.85
N GLU A 306 -13.48 17.60 1.88
CA GLU A 306 -13.24 17.17 3.26
C GLU A 306 -14.00 15.86 3.57
N ASN A 307 -15.27 15.77 3.19
CA ASN A 307 -16.15 14.70 3.70
C ASN A 307 -16.46 13.57 2.70
N LYS A 308 -16.28 13.75 1.38
CA LYS A 308 -16.48 12.67 0.41
C LYS A 308 -15.23 11.85 0.19
N SER A 309 -15.45 10.62 -0.28
CA SER A 309 -14.42 9.70 -0.73
C SER A 309 -14.37 9.74 -2.26
N PHE A 310 -13.20 10.05 -2.80
CA PHE A 310 -12.90 10.04 -4.22
C PHE A 310 -12.64 8.62 -4.71
N SER A 311 -13.05 8.35 -5.95
CA SER A 311 -12.59 7.20 -6.73
C SER A 311 -11.35 7.61 -7.53
N PHE A 312 -10.38 6.72 -7.68
CA PHE A 312 -9.11 7.03 -8.34
C PHE A 312 -9.01 6.21 -9.63
N HIS A 313 -9.04 6.87 -10.78
CA HIS A 313 -9.06 6.27 -12.11
C HIS A 313 -7.68 6.37 -12.78
N LEU A 314 -7.37 5.51 -13.74
CA LEU A 314 -6.08 5.55 -14.47
C LEU A 314 -5.92 6.84 -15.29
N ASN A 315 -7.04 7.49 -15.64
CA ASN A 315 -7.07 8.85 -16.17
C ASN A 315 -8.24 9.61 -15.54
N SER A 316 -8.19 10.95 -15.57
CA SER A 316 -9.26 11.78 -15.05
C SER A 316 -9.34 13.12 -15.78
N PRO A 317 -10.55 13.71 -15.95
CA PRO A 317 -10.68 15.09 -16.41
C PRO A 317 -9.89 16.08 -15.54
N TRP A 318 -9.64 15.76 -14.27
CA TRP A 318 -8.83 16.59 -13.37
C TRP A 318 -7.37 16.76 -13.81
N GLU A 319 -6.84 15.88 -14.65
CA GLU A 319 -5.47 15.97 -15.19
C GLU A 319 -5.40 16.76 -16.50
N ASN A 320 -6.55 17.12 -17.08
CA ASN A 320 -6.61 17.90 -18.30
C ASN A 320 -6.75 19.40 -17.96
N LEU A 321 -5.72 20.20 -18.28
CA LEU A 321 -5.73 21.66 -18.09
C LEU A 321 -6.86 22.37 -18.84
N TYR A 322 -7.40 21.77 -19.90
CA TYR A 322 -8.51 22.32 -20.68
C TYR A 322 -9.90 21.99 -20.11
N SER A 323 -9.98 21.14 -19.08
CA SER A 323 -11.23 20.86 -18.37
C SER A 323 -11.80 22.15 -17.78
N LYS A 324 -13.09 22.39 -17.98
CA LYS A 324 -13.73 23.57 -17.41
C LYS A 324 -13.96 23.33 -15.91
N PRO A 325 -13.55 24.26 -15.03
CA PRO A 325 -13.73 24.13 -13.59
C PRO A 325 -15.16 23.79 -13.14
N ILE A 326 -16.18 24.26 -13.88
CA ILE A 326 -17.58 24.00 -13.58
C ILE A 326 -17.95 22.52 -13.76
N ASP A 327 -17.39 21.85 -14.76
CA ASP A 327 -17.66 20.44 -15.07
C ASP A 327 -17.00 19.52 -14.03
N LEU A 328 -15.92 20.01 -13.39
CA LEU A 328 -15.20 19.29 -12.34
C LEU A 328 -15.93 19.28 -10.99
N LEU A 329 -16.85 20.22 -10.72
CA LEU A 329 -17.57 20.30 -9.44
C LEU A 329 -18.43 19.07 -9.13
N GLU A 330 -18.80 18.30 -10.15
CA GLU A 330 -19.59 17.07 -10.03
C GLU A 330 -18.74 15.81 -10.27
N CYS A 331 -17.45 15.98 -10.60
CA CYS A 331 -16.52 14.90 -10.88
C CYS A 331 -15.78 14.46 -9.60
N PHE A 332 -16.13 13.28 -9.07
CA PHE A 332 -15.46 12.68 -7.91
C PHE A 332 -14.42 11.61 -8.29
N ASN A 333 -14.09 11.54 -9.57
CA ASN A 333 -13.13 10.60 -10.14
C ASN A 333 -11.81 11.35 -10.32
N LEU A 334 -10.86 11.16 -9.40
CA LEU A 334 -9.52 11.72 -9.50
C LEU A 334 -8.60 10.77 -10.26
N CYS A 335 -7.43 11.23 -10.69
CA CYS A 335 -6.44 10.34 -11.28
C CYS A 335 -5.63 9.60 -10.19
N PHE A 336 -5.40 8.31 -10.39
CA PHE A 336 -4.34 7.57 -9.71
C PHE A 336 -3.01 7.85 -10.41
N ASN A 337 -2.50 9.07 -10.21
CA ASN A 337 -1.31 9.57 -10.87
C ASN A 337 0.00 9.16 -10.15
N ARG A 338 1.12 9.56 -10.77
CA ARG A 338 2.48 9.25 -10.30
C ARG A 338 2.72 9.81 -8.89
N GLU A 339 2.28 11.02 -8.63
CA GLU A 339 2.47 11.74 -7.36
C GLU A 339 1.81 10.99 -6.21
N LEU A 340 0.55 10.57 -6.40
CA LEU A 340 -0.17 9.76 -5.42
C LEU A 340 0.55 8.42 -5.15
N PHE A 341 1.07 7.77 -6.21
CA PHE A 341 1.82 6.53 -6.06
C PHE A 341 3.14 6.73 -5.29
N VAL A 342 3.89 7.80 -5.57
CA VAL A 342 5.15 8.13 -4.88
C VAL A 342 4.90 8.35 -3.38
N GLU A 343 3.86 9.10 -3.03
CA GLU A 343 3.49 9.32 -1.62
C GLU A 343 2.99 8.04 -0.94
N LEU A 344 2.26 7.19 -1.67
CA LEU A 344 1.85 5.87 -1.18
C LEU A 344 3.06 4.97 -0.90
N HIS A 345 4.05 4.99 -1.80
CA HIS A 345 5.30 4.28 -1.65
C HIS A 345 6.12 4.79 -0.45
N ALA A 346 6.20 6.11 -0.27
CA ALA A 346 6.84 6.71 0.90
C ALA A 346 6.13 6.32 2.21
N PHE A 347 4.80 6.27 2.21
CA PHE A 347 4.02 5.78 3.34
C PHE A 347 4.33 4.31 3.65
N PHE A 348 4.42 3.46 2.63
CA PHE A 348 4.80 2.06 2.79
C PHE A 348 6.19 1.90 3.42
N TRP A 349 7.21 2.61 2.93
CA TRP A 349 8.56 2.51 3.49
C TRP A 349 8.65 3.00 4.93
N LYS A 350 7.91 4.04 5.30
CA LYS A 350 7.79 4.47 6.71
C LYS A 350 7.23 3.34 7.59
N ARG A 351 6.35 2.49 7.06
CA ARG A 351 5.86 1.29 7.75
C ARG A 351 6.93 0.21 7.79
N VAL A 352 7.60 -0.11 6.69
CA VAL A 352 8.72 -1.08 6.69
C VAL A 352 9.77 -0.72 7.73
N GLN A 353 10.20 0.54 7.77
CA GLN A 353 11.18 1.07 8.73
C GLN A 353 10.71 0.97 10.18
N ARG A 354 9.43 1.28 10.45
CA ARG A 354 8.86 1.20 11.82
C ARG A 354 8.92 -0.21 12.41
N TYR A 355 8.88 -1.22 11.56
CA TYR A 355 8.91 -2.63 11.97
C TYR A 355 10.30 -3.25 11.86
N GLN A 356 11.33 -2.48 11.53
CA GLN A 356 12.70 -2.96 11.68
C GLN A 356 13.03 -3.06 13.16
N LEU A 357 13.61 -4.19 13.53
CA LEU A 357 14.18 -4.37 14.84
C LEU A 357 15.47 -3.55 14.96
N GLY A 358 15.62 -2.83 16.07
CA GLY A 358 16.84 -2.09 16.36
C GLY A 358 17.99 -3.05 16.61
N VAL A 359 19.16 -2.75 16.05
CA VAL A 359 20.42 -3.38 16.47
C VAL A 359 20.82 -2.77 17.80
N LYS A 360 21.26 -3.60 18.75
CA LYS A 360 21.91 -3.10 19.95
C LYS A 360 23.08 -2.21 19.55
N MET A 361 23.02 -0.96 19.96
CA MET A 361 24.08 -0.02 19.69
C MET A 361 25.23 -0.22 20.68
N GLY A 362 26.46 -0.22 20.18
CA GLY A 362 27.63 -0.15 21.05
C GLY A 362 27.67 1.18 21.81
N ILE A 363 28.29 1.20 23.00
CA ILE A 363 28.42 2.43 23.81
C ILE A 363 29.05 3.57 22.99
N LYS A 364 30.04 3.24 22.15
CA LYS A 364 30.69 4.20 21.25
C LYS A 364 29.71 4.79 20.23
N GLU A 365 28.90 3.96 19.57
CA GLU A 365 27.91 4.43 18.58
C GLU A 365 26.85 5.32 19.23
N ILE A 366 26.42 4.97 20.44
CA ILE A 366 25.50 5.80 21.24
C ILE A 366 26.13 7.16 21.53
N HIS A 367 27.38 7.16 21.99
CA HIS A 367 28.14 8.38 22.26
C HIS A 367 28.25 9.24 20.99
N ASP A 368 28.64 8.64 19.87
CA ASP A 368 28.83 9.35 18.60
C ASP A 368 27.51 9.97 18.09
N LYS A 369 26.37 9.27 18.21
CA LYS A 369 25.05 9.85 17.90
C LYS A 369 24.69 11.02 18.81
N ILE A 370 24.97 10.92 20.12
CA ILE A 370 24.70 12.00 21.07
C ILE A 370 25.55 13.22 20.72
N MET A 371 26.83 13.02 20.38
CA MET A 371 27.74 14.10 20.01
C MET A 371 27.34 14.74 18.67
N GLN A 372 26.96 13.94 17.67
CA GLN A 372 26.47 14.47 16.40
C GLN A 372 25.24 15.35 16.59
N GLN A 373 24.23 14.87 17.34
CA GLN A 373 23.04 15.65 17.63
C GLN A 373 23.34 16.92 18.44
N HIS A 374 24.34 16.85 19.33
CA HIS A 374 24.80 18.01 20.09
C HIS A 374 25.37 19.09 19.17
N GLU A 375 26.25 18.71 18.24
CA GLU A 375 26.82 19.64 17.26
C GLU A 375 25.76 20.21 16.31
N ASP A 376 24.83 19.38 15.81
CA ASP A 376 23.71 19.84 14.98
C ASP A 376 22.86 20.91 15.71
N ASN A 377 22.59 20.68 17.00
CA ASN A 377 21.85 21.63 17.83
C ASN A 377 22.66 22.90 18.12
N LYS A 378 23.99 22.80 18.25
CA LYS A 378 24.88 23.94 18.44
C LYS A 378 24.87 24.84 17.20
N VAL A 379 24.93 24.24 16.02
CA VAL A 379 24.79 24.96 14.74
C VAL A 379 23.44 25.65 14.67
N LYS A 380 22.33 24.94 14.93
CA LYS A 380 20.98 25.54 14.94
C LYS A 380 20.85 26.70 15.92
N LYS A 381 21.35 26.55 17.15
CA LYS A 381 21.28 27.62 18.17
C LYS A 381 22.07 28.86 17.80
N LYS A 382 23.24 28.71 17.14
CA LYS A 382 23.99 29.86 16.61
C LYS A 382 23.17 30.66 15.61
N PHE A 383 22.35 30.00 14.78
CA PHE A 383 21.45 30.68 13.84
C PHE A 383 20.29 31.42 14.52
N PHE A 384 19.85 31.00 15.72
CA PHE A 384 18.68 31.56 16.40
C PHE A 384 19.02 32.38 17.67
N GLU A 385 20.30 32.69 17.91
CA GLU A 385 20.79 33.48 19.07
C GLU A 385 20.32 32.96 20.45
N VAL A 386 20.05 31.65 20.58
CA VAL A 386 19.54 31.06 21.83
C VAL A 386 20.69 30.72 22.77
N LYS A 387 20.64 31.21 24.02
CA LYS A 387 21.62 30.89 25.07
C LYS A 387 21.77 29.38 25.28
N GLU A 388 23.02 28.94 25.41
CA GLU A 388 23.37 27.54 25.63
C GLU A 388 22.95 27.11 27.05
N LYS A 389 22.21 26.00 27.15
CA LYS A 389 21.99 25.31 28.43
C LYS A 389 22.91 24.11 28.47
N ASP A 390 23.53 23.86 29.62
CA ASP A 390 24.39 22.70 29.84
C ASP A 390 23.74 21.42 29.33
N SER A 391 24.42 20.79 28.38
CA SER A 391 23.96 19.55 27.80
C SER A 391 24.27 18.42 28.77
N ARG A 392 23.22 17.75 29.25
CA ARG A 392 23.32 16.57 30.13
C ARG A 392 23.72 15.34 29.32
N ILE A 393 24.87 15.41 28.63
CA ILE A 393 25.39 14.34 27.74
C ILE A 393 25.56 13.05 28.53
N GLY A 394 26.20 13.10 29.71
CA GLY A 394 26.41 11.90 30.54
C GLY A 394 25.11 11.20 30.96
N GLN A 395 24.06 11.96 31.27
CA GLN A 395 22.74 11.39 31.60
C GLN A 395 22.09 10.73 30.37
N MET A 396 22.25 11.34 29.19
CA MET A 396 21.75 10.75 27.94
C MET A 396 22.51 9.48 27.55
N LEU A 397 23.84 9.47 27.73
CA LEU A 397 24.67 8.30 27.45
C LEU A 397 24.28 7.13 28.35
N LEU A 398 24.13 7.37 29.66
CA LEU A 398 23.71 6.34 30.61
C LEU A 398 22.32 5.79 30.25
N LEU A 399 21.36 6.67 30.00
CA LEU A 399 19.99 6.27 29.65
C LEU A 399 19.94 5.48 28.34
N ALA A 400 20.64 5.93 27.31
CA ALA A 400 20.70 5.25 26.02
C ALA A 400 21.41 3.90 26.12
N THR A 401 22.42 3.80 26.99
CA THR A 401 23.09 2.52 27.29
C THR A 401 22.12 1.58 28.00
N LEU A 402 21.39 2.06 29.01
CA LEU A 402 20.38 1.27 29.72
C LEU A 402 19.30 0.75 28.77
N SER A 403 18.84 1.55 27.80
CA SER A 403 17.84 1.13 26.81
C SER A 403 18.32 -0.01 25.89
N GLN A 404 19.63 -0.30 25.84
CA GLN A 404 20.17 -1.45 25.11
C GLN A 404 20.05 -2.76 25.89
N TYR A 405 19.86 -2.71 27.20
CA TYR A 405 19.85 -3.90 28.07
C TYR A 405 18.52 -4.11 28.78
N THR A 406 17.72 -3.06 28.95
CA THR A 406 16.38 -3.12 29.57
C THR A 406 15.38 -2.21 28.85
N ASP A 407 14.09 -2.44 29.06
CA ASP A 407 13.05 -1.50 28.64
C ASP A 407 13.03 -0.31 29.61
N ILE A 408 13.31 0.89 29.11
CA ILE A 408 13.29 2.10 29.94
C ILE A 408 11.91 2.36 30.56
N SER A 409 10.84 1.73 30.07
CA SER A 409 9.51 1.75 30.66
C SER A 409 9.50 1.32 32.13
N ASP A 410 10.46 0.48 32.53
CA ASP A 410 10.64 0.04 33.92
C ASP A 410 11.02 1.20 34.86
N LEU A 411 11.50 2.32 34.29
CA LEU A 411 11.72 3.55 35.04
C LEU A 411 10.43 4.29 35.39
N LYS A 412 9.27 3.92 34.82
CA LYS A 412 7.98 4.53 35.17
C LYS A 412 7.65 4.24 36.63
N GLY A 413 7.44 5.28 37.41
CA GLY A 413 7.18 5.17 38.85
C GLY A 413 8.45 5.26 39.70
N ILE A 414 9.63 5.01 39.12
CA ILE A 414 10.94 5.26 39.76
C ILE A 414 11.33 6.73 39.59
N ILE A 415 11.14 7.29 38.39
CA ILE A 415 11.44 8.70 38.10
C ILE A 415 10.17 9.53 37.87
N PRO A 416 10.21 10.87 38.09
CA PRO A 416 9.07 11.73 37.82
C PRO A 416 8.56 11.59 36.38
N LYS A 417 7.23 11.51 36.23
CA LYS A 417 6.55 11.28 34.93
C LYS A 417 7.02 12.24 33.83
N ALA A 418 7.14 13.53 34.14
CA ALA A 418 7.62 14.54 33.20
C ALA A 418 9.08 14.27 32.75
N THR A 419 9.94 13.83 33.66
CA THR A 419 11.33 13.46 33.37
C THR A 419 11.39 12.23 32.48
N TYR A 420 10.59 11.19 32.77
CA TYR A 420 10.48 9.98 31.93
C TYR A 420 10.12 10.33 30.48
N TYR A 421 9.03 11.07 30.25
CA TYR A 421 8.60 11.40 28.89
C TYR A 421 9.60 12.31 28.15
N ARG A 422 10.30 13.19 28.88
CA ARG A 422 11.38 13.99 28.32
C ARG A 422 12.54 13.12 27.84
N TYR A 423 12.92 12.12 28.62
CA TYR A 423 13.98 11.17 28.30
C TYR A 423 13.62 10.28 27.12
N GLU A 424 12.41 9.72 27.14
CA GLU A 424 11.85 8.94 26.03
C GLU A 424 11.82 9.74 24.72
N LYS A 425 11.41 11.02 24.78
CA LYS A 425 11.42 11.92 23.62
C LYS A 425 12.85 12.12 23.08
N LYS A 426 13.83 12.36 23.96
CA LYS A 426 15.23 12.56 23.54
C LYS A 426 15.85 11.31 22.90
N LEU A 427 15.61 10.13 23.46
CA LEU A 427 16.05 8.87 22.84
C LEU A 427 15.44 8.69 21.45
N LYS A 428 14.14 8.98 21.32
CA LYS A 428 13.45 8.95 20.02
C LYS A 428 14.07 9.93 19.02
N GLU A 429 14.43 11.13 19.45
CA GLU A 429 15.11 12.13 18.62
C GLU A 429 16.52 11.70 18.19
N LEU A 430 17.20 10.87 19.00
CA LEU A 430 18.47 10.22 18.67
C LEU A 430 18.31 8.96 17.79
N GLY A 431 17.07 8.55 17.50
CA GLY A 431 16.81 7.28 16.83
C GLY A 431 17.25 6.07 17.65
N ILE A 432 17.23 6.17 18.98
CA ILE A 432 17.52 5.08 19.91
C ILE A 432 16.18 4.54 20.42
N PRO A 433 15.87 3.25 20.22
CA PRO A 433 14.62 2.68 20.68
C PRO A 433 14.57 2.60 22.21
N ARG A 434 13.35 2.48 22.77
CA ARG A 434 13.12 2.35 24.21
C ARG A 434 13.71 1.05 24.79
N HIS A 435 13.80 0.06 23.93
CA HIS A 435 14.37 -1.24 24.18
C HIS A 435 14.99 -1.73 22.87
N SER A 436 16.25 -2.14 22.91
CA SER A 436 16.88 -2.90 21.83
C SER A 436 16.87 -4.37 22.24
N PRO A 437 15.92 -5.19 21.75
CA PRO A 437 15.91 -6.61 22.06
C PRO A 437 17.26 -7.25 21.68
N ASP A 438 17.67 -8.25 22.46
CA ASP A 438 18.90 -9.00 22.21
C ASP A 438 18.71 -9.99 21.06
N ILE A 439 18.58 -9.44 19.87
CA ILE A 439 18.32 -10.25 18.70
C ILE A 439 19.67 -10.68 18.17
N ALA A 440 19.95 -11.98 18.30
CA ALA A 440 21.10 -12.61 17.66
C ALA A 440 20.98 -12.69 16.12
N VAL A 441 20.00 -12.01 15.52
CA VAL A 441 19.82 -11.80 14.08
C VAL A 441 20.14 -10.35 13.78
N VAL A 442 21.23 -10.11 13.05
CA VAL A 442 21.51 -8.79 12.50
C VAL A 442 20.46 -8.51 11.42
N PRO A 443 19.68 -7.41 11.50
CA PRO A 443 18.74 -7.04 10.47
C PRO A 443 19.50 -6.83 9.16
N PRO A 444 19.11 -7.52 8.08
CA PRO A 444 19.69 -7.29 6.78
C PRO A 444 19.32 -5.88 6.29
N PRO A 445 20.14 -5.27 5.42
CA PRO A 445 19.90 -3.91 4.96
C PRO A 445 18.56 -3.80 4.20
N LEU A 446 18.02 -2.57 4.18
CA LEU A 446 16.76 -2.24 3.50
C LEU A 446 17.03 -1.75 2.07
N ASP A 447 17.58 -2.63 1.25
CA ASP A 447 17.88 -2.39 -0.16
C ASP A 447 17.46 -3.61 -1.01
N PHE A 448 17.80 -3.58 -2.30
CA PHE A 448 17.49 -4.67 -3.23
C PHE A 448 18.72 -5.49 -3.62
N ASP A 449 19.88 -5.28 -2.98
CA ASP A 449 21.13 -5.89 -3.41
C ASP A 449 21.07 -7.41 -3.24
N MET A 450 20.65 -7.87 -2.06
CA MET A 450 20.44 -9.30 -1.80
C MET A 450 19.32 -9.88 -2.68
N TYR A 451 18.28 -9.09 -2.98
CA TYR A 451 17.20 -9.51 -3.87
C TYR A 451 17.74 -9.79 -5.27
N PHE A 452 18.52 -8.87 -5.86
CA PHE A 452 19.07 -9.06 -7.20
C PHE A 452 20.24 -10.05 -7.23
N PHE A 453 20.98 -10.22 -6.13
CA PHE A 453 21.95 -11.30 -6.00
C PHE A 453 21.29 -12.68 -6.19
N TYR A 454 20.16 -12.92 -5.51
CA TYR A 454 19.48 -14.22 -5.59
C TYR A 454 18.57 -14.38 -6.80
N PHE A 455 17.95 -13.29 -7.27
CA PHE A 455 16.90 -13.33 -8.30
C PHE A 455 17.23 -12.59 -9.59
N GLY A 456 18.38 -11.92 -9.71
CA GLY A 456 18.73 -11.12 -10.89
C GLY A 456 18.64 -11.88 -12.22
N LYS A 457 19.01 -13.17 -12.22
CA LYS A 457 18.87 -14.05 -13.41
C LYS A 457 17.43 -14.16 -13.95
N TYR A 458 16.42 -13.95 -13.11
CA TYR A 458 15.00 -13.99 -13.50
C TYR A 458 14.45 -12.63 -13.99
N HIS A 459 15.23 -11.54 -13.87
CA HIS A 459 14.85 -10.19 -14.32
C HIS A 459 15.45 -9.82 -15.69
N GLN A 460 16.51 -10.49 -16.12
CA GLN A 460 17.25 -10.17 -17.34
C GLN A 460 16.57 -10.61 -18.65
N THR A 461 15.50 -11.40 -18.55
CA THR A 461 14.81 -11.99 -19.72
C THR A 461 13.74 -11.10 -20.35
N PHE A 462 13.60 -9.84 -19.93
CA PHE A 462 12.54 -8.94 -20.43
C PHE A 462 13.14 -7.62 -20.93
N ASN A 463 13.82 -7.68 -22.07
CA ASN A 463 14.03 -6.54 -22.97
C ASN A 463 13.28 -6.81 -24.27
#